data_AF-A0A452ZMS6-F1
#
_entry.id   AF-A0A452ZMS6-F1
#
_cell.length_a   1.000
_cell.length_b   1.000
_cell.length_c   1.000
_cell.angle_alpha   90.00
_cell.angle_beta   90.00
_cell.angle_gamma   90.00
#
_symmetry.space_group_name_H-M   'P 1'
#
loop_
_entity.id
_entity.type
_entity.pdbx_description
1 polymer ?
#
loop_
_entity_poly.entity_id
_entity_poly.type
_entity_poly.pdbx_seq_one_letter_code
_entity_poly.pdbx_strand_id
1 'polypeptide(L)'
;MIQHPRNVNELSKANACFYMFVDEETMAYVKNSSSLYKDNKVGLWRLVVVRNLPYEDPRRTGKIPKLLLHRLFPNVRFSVWIDAKLQLVVDPYLLLERFLWRKNSSFAISRHYRRFDVYEEAEANKAAGKYDNASIDEQIDFYRNEGLTHYSPAKLPITSDVPEGCVIIREHVPISNLFTCLWFNEVDRFTARDQISFSTVRDKIRAKVGWMPQMFLDCERRNFVVQAYHRELLEQMIASGRNTPPIAVEPSR
;
A
#
# COMPACT_ATOMS: atom_id res chain seq x y z
N MET A 1 -6.06 15.12 8.12
CA MET A 1 -5.20 14.98 9.32
C MET A 1 -4.24 13.84 9.07
N ILE A 2 -2.94 14.02 9.35
CA ILE A 2 -1.96 12.93 9.24
C ILE A 2 -2.29 11.86 10.28
N GLN A 3 -2.18 10.60 9.87
CA GLN A 3 -2.42 9.46 10.75
C GLN A 3 -1.15 9.06 11.48
N HIS A 4 -1.16 9.11 12.82
CA HIS A 4 0.02 8.80 13.64
C HIS A 4 -0.02 7.35 14.14
N PRO A 5 1.11 6.60 14.14
CA PRO A 5 1.11 5.25 14.65
C PRO A 5 0.76 5.23 16.13
N ARG A 6 -0.08 4.28 16.54
CA ARG A 6 -0.45 4.03 17.94
C ARG A 6 0.04 2.65 18.37
N ASN A 7 0.17 2.45 19.68
CA ASN A 7 0.57 1.17 20.30
C ASN A 7 1.92 0.64 19.80
N VAL A 8 2.85 1.55 19.47
CA VAL A 8 4.25 1.20 19.18
C VAL A 8 5.01 1.14 20.50
N ASN A 9 5.67 0.02 20.78
CA ASN A 9 6.42 -0.16 22.01
C ASN A 9 7.79 0.59 21.96
N GLU A 10 8.45 0.75 23.12
CA GLU A 10 9.72 1.48 23.20
C GLU A 10 10.86 0.83 22.40
N LEU A 11 10.89 -0.50 22.34
CA LEU A 11 11.88 -1.23 21.55
C LEU A 11 11.76 -0.89 20.05
N SER A 12 10.53 -0.85 19.53
CA SER A 12 10.22 -0.49 18.16
C SER A 12 10.48 0.98 17.88
N LYS A 13 10.17 1.87 18.83
CA LYS A 13 10.52 3.31 18.71
C LYS A 13 12.04 3.52 18.61
N ALA A 14 12.82 2.73 19.33
CA ALA A 14 14.28 2.83 19.32
C ALA A 14 14.91 2.25 18.05
N ASN A 15 14.36 1.17 17.48
CA ASN A 15 14.98 0.41 16.40
C ASN A 15 14.35 0.63 15.02
N ALA A 16 13.07 0.99 14.93
CA ALA A 16 12.38 1.21 13.67
C ALA A 16 12.45 2.68 13.23
N CYS A 17 12.56 2.89 11.92
CA CYS A 17 12.47 4.22 11.32
C CYS A 17 11.09 4.42 10.69
N PHE A 18 10.38 5.45 11.15
CA PHE A 18 9.07 5.84 10.62
C PHE A 18 9.27 7.02 9.66
N TYR A 19 9.03 6.81 8.37
CA TYR A 19 9.13 7.86 7.34
C TYR A 19 7.79 8.10 6.65
N MET A 20 7.50 9.36 6.35
CA MET A 20 6.36 9.76 5.54
C MET A 20 6.84 10.63 4.40
N PHE A 21 6.56 10.21 3.18
CA PHE A 21 6.86 10.97 1.98
C PHE A 21 5.74 11.95 1.70
N VAL A 22 6.09 13.23 1.55
CA VAL A 22 5.15 14.33 1.32
C VAL A 22 5.66 15.21 0.18
N ASP A 23 4.76 15.81 -0.59
CA ASP A 23 5.12 16.90 -1.52
C ASP A 23 5.26 18.24 -0.76
N GLU A 24 5.66 19.28 -1.47
CA GLU A 24 5.89 20.60 -0.88
C GLU A 24 4.60 21.25 -0.36
N GLU A 25 3.48 21.04 -1.04
CA GLU A 25 2.16 21.53 -0.63
C GLU A 25 1.70 20.87 0.68
N THR A 26 1.77 19.54 0.74
CA THR A 26 1.44 18.77 1.94
C THR A 26 2.38 19.15 3.09
N MET A 27 3.68 19.34 2.83
CA MET A 27 4.62 19.78 3.86
C MET A 27 4.24 21.16 4.43
N ALA A 28 3.90 22.13 3.56
CA ALA A 28 3.47 23.45 4.00
C ALA A 28 2.19 23.38 4.83
N TYR A 29 1.21 22.59 4.39
CA TYR A 29 -0.02 22.34 5.15
C TYR A 29 0.27 21.76 6.53
N VAL A 30 1.16 20.77 6.61
CA VAL A 30 1.49 20.07 7.86
C VAL A 30 2.18 20.98 8.87
N LYS A 31 3.12 21.81 8.40
CA LYS A 31 3.78 22.84 9.23
C LYS A 31 2.79 23.80 9.87
N ASN A 32 1.73 24.15 9.14
CA ASN A 32 0.76 25.15 9.57
C ASN A 32 -0.40 24.58 10.40
N SER A 33 -0.74 23.29 10.20
CA SER A 33 -1.98 22.70 10.73
C SER A 33 -1.78 21.60 11.77
N SER A 34 -0.59 21.02 11.89
CA SER A 34 -0.34 19.95 12.83
C SER A 34 0.31 20.49 14.11
N SER A 35 -0.43 20.46 15.22
CA SER A 35 0.11 20.77 16.55
C SER A 35 1.24 19.82 16.99
N LEU A 36 1.33 18.65 16.34
CA LEU A 36 2.35 17.64 16.58
C LEU A 36 3.58 17.83 15.67
N TYR A 37 3.57 18.83 14.79
CA TYR A 37 4.72 19.11 13.95
C TYR A 37 5.85 19.71 14.79
N LYS A 38 7.01 19.03 14.80
CA LYS A 38 8.23 19.51 15.44
C LYS A 38 9.45 18.90 14.76
N ASP A 39 10.45 19.72 14.43
CA ASP A 39 11.75 19.28 13.89
C ASP A 39 11.65 18.30 12.69
N ASN A 40 10.83 18.64 11.69
CA ASN A 40 10.51 17.80 10.53
C ASN A 40 9.88 16.43 10.88
N LYS A 41 9.21 16.34 12.04
CA LYS A 41 8.47 15.16 12.46
C LYS A 41 7.02 15.49 12.80
N VAL A 42 6.18 14.47 12.71
CA VAL A 42 4.75 14.50 13.06
C VAL A 42 4.46 13.23 13.86
N GLY A 43 4.52 13.34 15.19
CA GLY A 43 4.58 12.17 16.08
C GLY A 43 5.85 11.35 15.81
N LEU A 44 5.70 10.04 15.51
CA LEU A 44 6.83 9.18 15.17
C LEU A 44 7.36 9.39 13.74
N TRP A 45 6.52 9.91 12.84
CA TRP A 45 6.88 10.06 11.43
C TRP A 45 7.94 11.14 11.22
N ARG A 46 9.02 10.79 10.54
CA ARG A 46 10.00 11.71 9.96
C ARG A 46 9.53 12.07 8.55
N LEU A 47 9.34 13.36 8.29
CA LEU A 47 8.86 13.84 7.00
C LEU A 47 10.01 13.88 6.00
N VAL A 48 9.78 13.30 4.82
CA VAL A 48 10.68 13.38 3.67
C VAL A 48 9.95 14.13 2.56
N VAL A 49 10.41 15.34 2.29
CA VAL A 49 9.84 16.17 1.21
C VAL A 49 10.40 15.69 -0.12
N VAL A 50 9.53 15.21 -1.00
CA VAL A 50 9.90 14.82 -2.36
C VAL A 50 9.80 16.05 -3.24
N ARG A 51 10.93 16.41 -3.85
CA ARG A 51 11.04 17.52 -4.82
C ARG A 51 11.27 16.98 -6.21
N ASN A 52 10.99 17.80 -7.22
CA ASN A 52 11.19 17.45 -8.63
C ASN A 52 10.50 16.13 -8.97
N LEU A 53 9.17 16.08 -8.79
CA LEU A 53 8.41 14.85 -8.94
C LEU A 53 8.56 14.31 -10.38
N PRO A 54 8.85 13.01 -10.56
CA PRO A 54 9.16 12.45 -11.87
C PRO A 54 7.94 12.22 -12.76
N TYR A 55 6.73 12.27 -12.18
CA TYR A 55 5.47 12.08 -12.89
C TYR A 55 4.46 13.15 -12.52
N GLU A 56 3.66 13.56 -13.50
CA GLU A 56 2.51 14.45 -13.30
C GLU A 56 1.43 13.78 -12.44
N ASP A 57 1.22 12.48 -12.58
CA ASP A 57 0.28 11.73 -11.75
C ASP A 57 0.86 11.45 -10.35
N PRO A 58 0.33 12.09 -9.28
CA PRO A 58 0.84 11.90 -7.93
C PRO A 58 0.68 10.46 -7.44
N ARG A 59 -0.29 9.71 -7.97
CA ARG A 59 -0.49 8.30 -7.60
C ARG A 59 0.66 7.44 -8.08
N ARG A 60 1.20 7.72 -9.27
CA ARG A 60 2.37 7.05 -9.85
C ARG A 60 3.63 7.41 -9.08
N THR A 61 3.84 8.70 -8.80
CA THR A 61 4.93 9.17 -7.93
C THR A 61 4.93 8.45 -6.58
N GLY A 62 3.76 8.27 -5.96
CA GLY A 62 3.61 7.52 -4.71
C GLY A 62 4.00 6.04 -4.80
N LYS A 63 4.06 5.45 -6.00
CA LYS A 63 4.50 4.05 -6.18
C LYS A 63 6.02 3.89 -6.04
N ILE A 64 6.79 4.96 -6.20
CA ILE A 64 8.25 4.93 -6.03
C ILE A 64 8.63 4.51 -4.60
N PRO A 65 8.28 5.27 -3.55
CA PRO A 65 8.64 4.86 -2.19
C PRO A 65 7.92 3.58 -1.74
N LYS A 66 6.75 3.27 -2.33
CA LYS A 66 6.01 2.04 -2.06
C LYS A 66 6.72 0.78 -2.56
N LEU A 67 7.06 0.74 -3.85
CA LEU A 67 7.58 -0.45 -4.51
C LEU A 67 9.11 -0.49 -4.49
N LEU A 68 9.75 0.67 -4.69
CA LEU A 68 11.21 0.81 -4.79
C LEU A 68 11.89 1.23 -3.48
N LEU A 69 11.25 1.03 -2.32
CA LEU A 69 11.81 1.42 -1.01
C LEU A 69 13.26 0.96 -0.79
N HIS A 70 13.61 -0.25 -1.26
CA HIS A 70 14.96 -0.81 -1.13
C HIS A 70 16.04 0.00 -1.87
N ARG A 71 15.66 0.80 -2.87
CA ARG A 71 16.58 1.74 -3.55
C ARG A 71 16.75 3.04 -2.76
N LEU A 72 15.73 3.45 -2.01
CA LEU A 72 15.76 4.64 -1.16
C LEU A 72 16.46 4.37 0.18
N PHE A 73 16.32 3.16 0.71
CA PHE A 73 16.92 2.71 1.97
C PHE A 73 17.70 1.41 1.73
N PRO A 74 18.92 1.46 1.17
CA PRO A 74 19.65 0.25 0.76
C PRO A 74 20.01 -0.69 1.93
N ASN A 75 20.07 -0.16 3.16
CA ASN A 75 20.42 -0.92 4.36
C ASN A 75 19.19 -1.46 5.12
N VAL A 76 17.98 -1.29 4.58
CA VAL A 76 16.77 -1.75 5.25
C VAL A 76 16.59 -3.25 5.08
N ARG A 77 16.44 -3.99 6.19
CA ARG A 77 16.17 -5.44 6.15
C ARG A 77 14.68 -5.76 6.06
N PHE A 78 13.84 -5.03 6.79
CA PHE A 78 12.40 -5.22 6.81
C PHE A 78 11.68 -3.88 6.65
N SER A 79 10.54 -3.89 5.96
CA SER A 79 9.69 -2.71 5.80
C SER A 79 8.21 -3.03 5.95
N VAL A 80 7.48 -2.02 6.41
CA VAL A 80 6.02 -2.00 6.40
C VAL A 80 5.59 -0.72 5.69
N TRP A 81 5.09 -0.85 4.46
CA TRP A 81 4.43 0.24 3.75
C TRP A 81 2.99 0.36 4.23
N ILE A 82 2.52 1.59 4.41
CA ILE A 82 1.15 1.92 4.79
C ILE A 82 0.73 3.14 3.99
N ASP A 83 -0.38 3.05 3.25
CA ASP A 83 -0.93 4.20 2.54
C ASP A 83 -1.32 5.32 3.52
N ALA A 84 -1.12 6.58 3.15
CA ALA A 84 -1.32 7.74 4.02
C ALA A 84 -2.74 7.91 4.60
N LYS A 85 -3.75 7.27 3.97
CA LYS A 85 -5.14 7.23 4.47
C LYS A 85 -5.34 6.31 5.69
N LEU A 86 -4.35 5.51 6.04
CA LEU A 86 -4.42 4.51 7.09
C LEU A 86 -3.57 4.90 8.30
N GLN A 87 -4.05 4.50 9.47
CA GLN A 87 -3.34 4.61 10.73
C GLN A 87 -2.86 3.23 11.18
N LEU A 88 -1.57 3.09 11.48
CA LEU A 88 -1.02 1.90 12.15
C LEU A 88 -1.43 1.90 13.62
N VAL A 89 -2.08 0.83 14.09
CA VAL A 89 -2.56 0.71 15.48
C VAL A 89 -1.98 -0.47 16.25
N VAL A 90 -1.01 -1.17 15.64
CA VAL A 90 -0.29 -2.31 16.23
C VAL A 90 1.20 -2.12 15.97
N ASP A 91 2.01 -2.60 16.90
CA ASP A 91 3.47 -2.55 16.80
C ASP A 91 4.00 -3.25 15.52
N PRO A 92 4.93 -2.63 14.77
CA PRO A 92 5.40 -3.17 13.50
C PRO A 92 6.14 -4.52 13.63
N TYR A 93 6.80 -4.82 14.75
CA TYR A 93 7.48 -6.11 14.93
C TYR A 93 6.48 -7.27 14.99
N LEU A 94 5.29 -7.04 15.55
CA LEU A 94 4.22 -8.04 15.57
C LEU A 94 3.71 -8.36 14.16
N LEU A 95 3.78 -7.38 13.24
CA LEU A 95 3.45 -7.61 11.83
C LEU A 95 4.50 -8.48 11.14
N LEU A 96 5.79 -8.23 11.40
CA LEU A 96 6.87 -9.07 10.89
C LEU A 96 6.74 -10.51 11.40
N GLU A 97 6.49 -10.68 12.70
CA GLU A 97 6.31 -11.98 13.31
C GLU A 97 5.13 -12.74 12.68
N ARG A 98 3.95 -12.10 12.62
CA ARG A 98 2.71 -12.74 12.18
C ARG A 98 2.71 -13.08 10.69
N PHE A 99 3.17 -12.17 9.84
CA PHE A 99 2.98 -12.29 8.39
C PHE A 99 4.23 -12.76 7.64
N LEU A 100 5.43 -12.57 8.19
CA LEU A 100 6.67 -13.05 7.58
C LEU A 100 7.21 -14.29 8.31
N TRP A 101 7.64 -14.14 9.56
CA TRP A 101 8.42 -15.18 10.25
C TRP A 101 7.63 -16.46 10.49
N ARG A 102 6.41 -16.37 11.05
CA ARG A 102 5.53 -17.53 11.26
C ARG A 102 5.03 -18.16 9.96
N LYS A 103 5.09 -17.43 8.85
CA LYS A 103 4.67 -17.90 7.51
C LYS A 103 5.85 -18.35 6.66
N ASN A 104 7.07 -18.20 7.15
CA ASN A 104 8.31 -18.40 6.38
C ASN A 104 8.25 -17.70 5.00
N SER A 105 7.83 -16.44 5.00
CA SER A 105 7.65 -15.65 3.78
C SER A 105 8.47 -14.36 3.83
N SER A 106 8.95 -13.91 2.68
CA SER A 106 9.70 -12.67 2.52
C SER A 106 8.81 -11.49 2.09
N PHE A 107 7.53 -11.73 1.79
CA PHE A 107 6.62 -10.70 1.31
C PHE A 107 5.18 -11.05 1.67
N ALA A 108 4.47 -10.11 2.29
CA ALA A 108 3.09 -10.25 2.67
C ALA A 108 2.27 -9.03 2.25
N ILE A 109 1.07 -9.28 1.73
CA ILE A 109 0.14 -8.26 1.25
C ILE A 109 -1.29 -8.74 1.46
N SER A 110 -2.22 -7.83 1.78
CA SER A 110 -3.63 -8.20 1.86
C SER A 110 -4.19 -8.52 0.48
N ARG A 111 -5.09 -9.51 0.40
CA ARG A 111 -5.98 -9.66 -0.76
C ARG A 111 -7.08 -8.60 -0.72
N HIS A 112 -7.55 -8.20 -1.88
CA HIS A 112 -8.70 -7.33 -1.99
C HIS A 112 -9.96 -8.00 -1.43
N TYR A 113 -10.83 -7.23 -0.78
CA TYR A 113 -11.90 -7.75 0.09
C TYR A 113 -13.12 -8.30 -0.66
N ARG A 114 -13.24 -7.99 -1.96
CA ARG A 114 -14.42 -8.35 -2.77
C ARG A 114 -14.04 -8.93 -4.12
N ARG A 115 -13.20 -8.21 -4.86
CA ARG A 115 -12.70 -8.60 -6.19
C ARG A 115 -11.44 -9.42 -6.04
N PHE A 116 -11.41 -10.59 -6.69
CA PHE A 116 -10.29 -11.52 -6.68
C PHE A 116 -9.73 -11.75 -8.08
N ASP A 117 -10.50 -11.39 -9.11
CA ASP A 117 -10.11 -11.47 -10.50
C ASP A 117 -9.67 -10.11 -11.04
N VAL A 118 -8.57 -10.11 -11.79
CA VAL A 118 -7.96 -8.90 -12.36
C VAL A 118 -8.86 -8.25 -13.41
N TYR A 119 -9.61 -9.04 -14.17
CA TYR A 119 -10.57 -8.55 -15.16
C TYR A 119 -11.75 -7.85 -14.49
N GLU A 120 -12.29 -8.42 -13.42
CA GLU A 120 -13.30 -7.76 -12.59
C GLU A 120 -12.78 -6.46 -11.96
N GLU A 121 -11.52 -6.45 -11.50
CA GLU A 121 -10.88 -5.24 -10.98
C GLU A 121 -10.74 -4.17 -12.06
N ALA A 122 -10.38 -4.53 -13.29
CA ALA A 122 -10.29 -3.58 -14.41
C ALA A 122 -11.66 -2.93 -14.73
N GLU A 123 -12.72 -3.72 -14.84
CA GLU A 123 -14.08 -3.20 -15.04
C GLU A 123 -14.52 -2.28 -13.89
N ALA A 124 -14.18 -2.64 -12.65
CA ALA A 124 -14.46 -1.79 -11.49
C ALA A 124 -13.68 -0.47 -11.53
N ASN A 125 -12.45 -0.46 -12.06
CA ASN A 125 -11.66 0.76 -12.23
C ASN A 125 -12.23 1.67 -13.32
N LYS A 126 -12.70 1.10 -14.44
CA LYS A 126 -13.40 1.83 -15.51
C LYS A 126 -14.70 2.44 -15.00
N ALA A 127 -15.54 1.63 -14.36
CA ALA A 127 -16.82 2.09 -13.80
C ALA A 127 -16.65 3.20 -12.75
N ALA A 128 -15.55 3.18 -11.99
CA ALA A 128 -15.23 4.20 -10.99
C ALA A 128 -14.44 5.40 -11.54
N GLY A 129 -14.22 5.48 -12.87
CA GLY A 129 -13.50 6.57 -13.54
C GLY A 129 -12.08 6.77 -13.01
N LYS A 130 -11.37 5.69 -12.65
CA LYS A 130 -10.04 5.78 -12.04
C LYS A 130 -8.94 6.13 -13.04
N TYR A 131 -9.12 5.72 -14.28
CA TYR A 131 -8.30 6.04 -15.45
C TYR A 131 -9.19 6.08 -16.68
N ASP A 132 -8.64 6.59 -17.78
CA ASP A 132 -9.25 6.43 -19.10
C ASP A 132 -9.47 4.93 -19.42
N ASN A 133 -10.63 4.62 -19.99
CA ASN A 133 -11.04 3.24 -20.24
C ASN A 133 -10.13 2.57 -21.27
N ALA A 134 -9.72 3.27 -22.33
CA ALA A 134 -8.86 2.70 -23.37
C ALA A 134 -7.48 2.34 -22.80
N SER A 135 -6.95 3.15 -21.87
CA SER A 135 -5.69 2.84 -21.17
C SER A 135 -5.77 1.58 -20.31
N ILE A 136 -6.92 1.33 -19.66
CA ILE A 136 -7.15 0.10 -18.89
C ILE A 136 -7.32 -1.10 -19.83
N ASP A 137 -8.06 -0.93 -20.91
CA ASP A 137 -8.30 -1.99 -21.90
C ASP A 137 -6.98 -2.41 -22.56
N GLU A 138 -6.13 -1.46 -22.98
CA GLU A 138 -4.79 -1.75 -23.51
C GLU A 138 -3.94 -2.57 -22.53
N GLN A 139 -3.93 -2.19 -21.25
CA GLN A 139 -3.20 -2.91 -20.21
C GLN A 139 -3.70 -4.34 -20.04
N ILE A 140 -5.01 -4.54 -19.98
CA ILE A 140 -5.63 -5.86 -19.82
C ILE A 140 -5.43 -6.73 -21.06
N ASP A 141 -5.57 -6.17 -22.25
CA ASP A 141 -5.35 -6.87 -23.51
C ASP A 141 -3.89 -7.31 -23.64
N PHE A 142 -2.95 -6.45 -23.27
CA PHE A 142 -1.54 -6.82 -23.19
C PHE A 142 -1.31 -8.01 -22.26
N TYR A 143 -1.88 -7.97 -21.04
CA TYR A 143 -1.72 -9.09 -20.11
C TYR A 143 -2.40 -10.38 -20.55
N ARG A 144 -3.57 -10.29 -21.19
CA ARG A 144 -4.26 -11.44 -21.77
C ARG A 144 -3.40 -12.10 -22.85
N ASN A 145 -2.78 -11.30 -23.72
CA ASN A 145 -1.87 -11.77 -24.76
C ASN A 145 -0.58 -12.39 -24.18
N GLU A 146 -0.15 -11.94 -23.00
CA GLU A 146 0.95 -12.52 -22.23
C GLU A 146 0.56 -13.77 -21.42
N GLY A 147 -0.69 -14.24 -21.53
CA GLY A 147 -1.17 -15.47 -20.92
C GLY A 147 -1.86 -15.31 -19.57
N LEU A 148 -2.20 -14.09 -19.15
CA LEU A 148 -3.02 -13.88 -17.94
C LEU A 148 -4.42 -14.47 -18.16
N THR A 149 -4.87 -15.32 -17.24
CA THR A 149 -6.21 -15.93 -17.27
C THR A 149 -7.07 -15.43 -16.12
N HIS A 150 -8.40 -15.56 -16.23
CA HIS A 150 -9.30 -15.22 -15.13
C HIS A 150 -8.91 -15.99 -13.85
N TYR A 151 -9.08 -15.33 -12.69
CA TYR A 151 -8.96 -16.03 -11.43
C TYR A 151 -9.98 -17.16 -11.32
N SER A 152 -9.53 -18.33 -10.85
CA SER A 152 -10.39 -19.47 -10.54
C SER A 152 -9.75 -20.33 -9.45
N PRO A 153 -10.52 -21.20 -8.77
CA PRO A 153 -9.97 -22.14 -7.79
C PRO A 153 -8.86 -23.06 -8.36
N ALA A 154 -8.75 -23.21 -9.67
CA ALA A 154 -7.66 -23.95 -10.31
C ALA A 154 -6.29 -23.29 -10.10
N LYS A 155 -6.22 -21.99 -9.75
CA LYS A 155 -4.98 -21.27 -9.47
C LYS A 155 -4.40 -21.55 -8.07
N LEU A 156 -5.08 -22.31 -7.23
CA LEU A 156 -4.59 -22.64 -5.89
C LEU A 156 -3.12 -23.14 -5.94
N PRO A 157 -2.28 -22.73 -4.98
CA PRO A 157 -2.62 -22.04 -3.73
C PRO A 157 -2.71 -20.50 -3.83
N ILE A 158 -2.76 -19.91 -5.04
CA ILE A 158 -3.08 -18.49 -5.19
C ILE A 158 -4.54 -18.26 -4.77
N THR A 159 -4.76 -17.31 -3.85
CA THR A 159 -6.09 -17.03 -3.26
C THR A 159 -6.75 -15.77 -3.81
N SER A 160 -6.04 -14.99 -4.63
CA SER A 160 -6.51 -13.77 -5.29
C SER A 160 -5.50 -13.30 -6.34
N ASP A 161 -5.97 -12.76 -7.47
CA ASP A 161 -5.16 -11.98 -8.41
C ASP A 161 -5.04 -10.52 -8.00
N VAL A 162 -5.97 -10.05 -7.19
CA VAL A 162 -6.09 -8.63 -6.82
C VAL A 162 -5.60 -8.43 -5.39
N PRO A 163 -4.51 -7.67 -5.18
CA PRO A 163 -4.11 -7.25 -3.85
C PRO A 163 -4.93 -6.04 -3.39
N GLU A 164 -5.04 -5.90 -2.08
CA GLU A 164 -5.29 -4.61 -1.43
C GLU A 164 -3.93 -4.04 -1.04
N GLY A 165 -3.37 -3.19 -1.92
CA GLY A 165 -2.00 -2.72 -1.81
C GLY A 165 -1.76 -1.65 -0.75
N CYS A 166 -2.76 -1.29 0.06
CA CYS A 166 -2.60 -0.22 1.05
C CYS A 166 -1.71 -0.58 2.24
N VAL A 167 -1.32 -1.85 2.37
CA VAL A 167 -0.27 -2.32 3.26
C VAL A 167 0.62 -3.33 2.54
N ILE A 168 1.94 -3.19 2.66
CA ILE A 168 2.91 -4.20 2.22
C ILE A 168 3.91 -4.45 3.35
N ILE A 169 4.08 -5.72 3.74
CA ILE A 169 5.06 -6.14 4.74
C ILE A 169 6.13 -6.94 4.01
N ARG A 170 7.40 -6.56 4.10
CA ARG A 170 8.45 -7.13 3.25
C ARG A 170 9.75 -7.31 4.00
N GLU A 171 10.36 -8.48 3.86
CA GLU A 171 11.79 -8.69 4.02
C GLU A 171 12.50 -8.38 2.71
N HIS A 172 13.58 -7.62 2.77
CA HIS A 172 14.34 -7.18 1.62
C HIS A 172 15.40 -8.21 1.25
N VAL A 173 14.99 -9.18 0.44
CA VAL A 173 15.84 -10.21 -0.18
C VAL A 173 15.82 -10.05 -1.70
N PRO A 174 16.77 -10.63 -2.45
CA PRO A 174 16.84 -10.45 -3.90
C PRO A 174 15.50 -10.69 -4.63
N ILE A 175 14.78 -11.76 -4.27
CA ILE A 175 13.53 -12.12 -4.95
C ILE A 175 12.37 -11.16 -4.66
N SER A 176 12.22 -10.68 -3.42
CA SER A 176 11.15 -9.74 -3.07
C SER A 176 11.42 -8.34 -3.61
N ASN A 177 12.69 -7.93 -3.68
CA ASN A 177 13.10 -6.67 -4.31
C ASN A 177 12.88 -6.72 -5.83
N LEU A 178 13.27 -7.82 -6.50
CA LEU A 178 13.02 -8.05 -7.92
C LEU A 178 11.51 -8.01 -8.23
N PHE A 179 10.70 -8.72 -7.45
CA PHE A 179 9.24 -8.71 -7.58
C PHE A 179 8.68 -7.28 -7.60
N THR A 180 9.05 -6.46 -6.63
CA THR A 180 8.56 -5.08 -6.56
C THR A 180 9.15 -4.16 -7.63
N CYS A 181 10.36 -4.43 -8.14
CA CYS A 181 10.91 -3.70 -9.29
C CYS A 181 10.10 -3.99 -10.55
N LEU A 182 9.84 -5.27 -10.83
CA LEU A 182 9.04 -5.67 -11.98
C LEU A 182 7.60 -5.15 -11.86
N TRP A 183 7.04 -5.18 -10.65
CA TRP A 183 5.72 -4.60 -10.40
C TRP A 183 5.69 -3.08 -10.64
N PHE A 184 6.75 -2.37 -10.24
CA PHE A 184 6.89 -0.96 -10.56
C PHE A 184 7.02 -0.72 -12.06
N ASN A 185 7.75 -1.56 -12.81
CA ASN A 185 7.85 -1.42 -14.25
C ASN A 185 6.48 -1.53 -14.95
N GLU A 186 5.59 -2.41 -14.50
CA GLU A 186 4.24 -2.50 -15.06
C GLU A 186 3.38 -1.26 -14.72
N VAL A 187 3.53 -0.73 -13.50
CA VAL A 187 2.89 0.54 -13.07
C VAL A 187 3.39 1.73 -13.89
N ASP A 188 4.69 1.76 -14.20
CA ASP A 188 5.31 2.80 -15.02
C ASP A 188 4.95 2.66 -16.50
N ARG A 189 4.79 1.43 -16.98
CA ARG A 189 4.43 1.18 -18.37
C ARG A 189 2.95 1.49 -18.67
N PHE A 190 2.05 1.12 -17.77
CA PHE A 190 0.60 1.19 -17.99
C PHE A 190 -0.06 2.19 -17.03
N THR A 191 -1.18 1.84 -16.42
CA THR A 191 -1.85 2.68 -15.42
C THR A 191 -1.16 2.55 -14.05
N ALA A 192 -1.26 3.56 -13.18
CA ALA A 192 -0.73 3.45 -11.81
C ALA A 192 -1.63 2.61 -10.86
N ARG A 193 -2.59 1.85 -11.42
CA ARG A 193 -3.44 0.91 -10.68
C ARG A 193 -2.67 -0.38 -10.46
N ASP A 194 -1.81 -0.36 -9.43
CA ASP A 194 -0.99 -1.49 -8.98
C ASP A 194 -1.78 -2.78 -8.73
N GLN A 195 -3.07 -2.68 -8.41
CA GLN A 195 -3.98 -3.83 -8.29
C GLN A 195 -4.13 -4.64 -9.59
N ILE A 196 -4.05 -3.99 -10.75
CA ILE A 196 -4.22 -4.61 -12.07
C ILE A 196 -2.94 -5.33 -12.52
N SER A 197 -1.76 -4.80 -12.18
CA SER A 197 -0.46 -5.35 -12.62
C SER A 197 0.13 -6.43 -11.73
N PHE A 198 -0.38 -6.59 -10.50
CA PHE A 198 0.21 -7.49 -9.50
C PHE A 198 0.27 -8.95 -9.94
N SER A 199 -0.84 -9.49 -10.45
CA SER A 199 -0.95 -10.91 -10.81
C SER A 199 -0.02 -11.29 -11.95
N THR A 200 0.10 -10.44 -12.97
CA THR A 200 1.01 -10.63 -14.10
C THR A 200 2.45 -10.83 -13.63
N VAL A 201 2.95 -9.96 -12.76
CA VAL A 201 4.33 -10.07 -12.25
C VAL A 201 4.50 -11.27 -11.33
N ARG A 202 3.51 -11.53 -10.47
CA ARG A 202 3.51 -12.69 -9.57
C ARG A 202 3.59 -13.99 -10.37
N ASP A 203 2.75 -14.15 -11.39
CA ASP A 203 2.67 -15.38 -12.18
C ASP A 203 3.96 -15.61 -12.98
N LYS A 204 4.54 -14.54 -13.55
CA LYS A 204 5.85 -14.60 -14.21
C LYS A 204 6.97 -15.05 -13.26
N ILE A 205 7.03 -14.50 -12.04
CA ILE A 205 8.04 -14.94 -11.06
C ILE A 205 7.79 -16.37 -10.59
N ARG A 206 6.54 -16.71 -10.25
CA ARG A 206 6.17 -18.06 -9.80
C ARG A 206 6.55 -19.12 -10.83
N ALA A 207 6.27 -18.87 -12.11
CA ALA A 207 6.60 -19.79 -13.20
C ALA A 207 8.10 -20.05 -13.33
N LYS A 208 8.95 -19.09 -12.94
CA LYS A 208 10.41 -19.20 -13.06
C LYS A 208 11.08 -19.83 -11.84
N VAL A 209 10.63 -19.51 -10.63
CA VAL A 209 11.34 -19.89 -9.39
C VAL A 209 10.44 -20.43 -8.28
N GLY A 210 9.14 -20.61 -8.54
CA GLY A 210 8.19 -21.13 -7.54
C GLY A 210 7.89 -20.19 -6.37
N TRP A 211 8.51 -19.01 -6.32
CA TRP A 211 8.29 -18.01 -5.27
C TRP A 211 6.92 -17.36 -5.39
N MET A 212 6.25 -17.12 -4.26
CA MET A 212 4.99 -16.39 -4.19
C MET A 212 4.91 -15.48 -2.97
N PRO A 213 4.25 -14.31 -3.08
CA PRO A 213 3.91 -13.48 -1.95
C PRO A 213 2.83 -14.16 -1.08
N GLN A 214 2.91 -13.97 0.23
CA GLN A 214 1.87 -14.37 1.17
C GLN A 214 0.70 -13.39 1.09
N MET A 215 -0.49 -13.89 0.73
CA MET A 215 -1.70 -13.07 0.67
C MET A 215 -2.59 -13.33 1.89
N PHE A 216 -2.70 -12.35 2.79
CA PHE A 216 -3.57 -12.43 3.98
C PHE A 216 -4.94 -11.79 3.73
N LEU A 217 -5.91 -12.08 4.61
CA LEU A 217 -7.28 -11.59 4.44
C LEU A 217 -7.40 -10.09 4.77
N ASP A 218 -8.32 -9.39 4.12
CA ASP A 218 -8.61 -7.98 4.45
C ASP A 218 -9.07 -7.79 5.91
N CYS A 219 -9.79 -8.76 6.49
CA CYS A 219 -10.14 -8.70 7.91
C CYS A 219 -8.90 -8.75 8.82
N GLU A 220 -7.84 -9.45 8.43
CA GLU A 220 -6.58 -9.45 9.17
C GLU A 220 -5.87 -8.10 9.06
N ARG A 221 -5.91 -7.46 7.87
CA ARG A 221 -5.41 -6.10 7.65
C ARG A 221 -6.07 -5.11 8.62
N ARG A 222 -7.39 -5.17 8.75
CA ARG A 222 -8.18 -4.26 9.61
C ARG A 222 -7.86 -4.39 11.10
N ASN A 223 -7.22 -5.48 11.53
CA ASN A 223 -6.80 -5.65 12.92
C ASN A 223 -5.60 -4.76 13.29
N PHE A 224 -4.84 -4.26 12.31
CA PHE A 224 -3.62 -3.50 12.60
C PHE A 224 -3.51 -2.17 11.85
N VAL A 225 -4.36 -1.93 10.84
CA VAL A 225 -4.54 -0.60 10.25
C VAL A 225 -6.01 -0.20 10.23
N VAL A 226 -6.29 1.03 10.65
CA VAL A 226 -7.62 1.63 10.59
C VAL A 226 -7.64 2.73 9.55
N GLN A 227 -8.72 2.81 8.77
CA GLN A 227 -8.89 3.89 7.82
C GLN A 227 -9.44 5.10 8.56
N ALA A 228 -8.66 6.18 8.56
CA ALA A 228 -9.18 7.47 8.96
C ALA A 228 -9.86 8.14 7.78
N TYR A 229 -10.94 8.85 8.04
CA TYR A 229 -11.69 9.52 6.99
C TYR A 229 -10.86 10.67 6.40
N HIS A 230 -10.84 10.75 5.07
CA HIS A 230 -10.25 11.87 4.35
C HIS A 230 -10.98 13.16 4.74
N ARG A 231 -10.26 14.28 4.84
CA ARG A 231 -10.84 15.57 5.24
C ARG A 231 -12.00 15.98 4.33
N GLU A 232 -11.86 15.87 3.01
CA GLU A 232 -12.94 16.14 2.06
C GLU A 232 -14.16 15.25 2.28
N LEU A 233 -13.94 13.99 2.67
CA LEU A 233 -15.03 13.05 2.95
C LEU A 233 -15.71 13.39 4.28
N LEU A 234 -14.95 13.84 5.28
CA LEU A 234 -15.49 14.39 6.53
C LEU A 234 -16.24 15.70 6.27
N GLU A 235 -15.69 16.60 5.47
CA GLU A 235 -16.31 17.88 5.09
C GLU A 235 -17.57 17.66 4.26
N GLN A 236 -17.58 16.71 3.32
CA GLN A 236 -18.77 16.28 2.58
C GLN A 236 -19.80 15.60 3.49
N MET A 237 -19.38 14.78 4.46
CA MET A 237 -20.30 14.16 5.42
C MET A 237 -20.94 15.22 6.33
N ILE A 238 -20.15 16.18 6.81
CA ILE A 238 -20.63 17.34 7.58
C ILE A 238 -21.57 18.20 6.73
N ALA A 239 -21.20 18.52 5.48
CA ALA A 239 -22.01 19.31 4.56
C ALA A 239 -23.29 18.59 4.12
N SER A 240 -23.32 17.25 4.11
CA SER A 240 -24.50 16.44 3.79
C SER A 240 -25.34 16.05 5.01
N GLY A 241 -25.03 16.55 6.21
CA GLY A 241 -25.76 16.24 7.43
C GLY A 241 -25.66 14.78 7.88
N ARG A 242 -24.70 14.01 7.36
CA ARG A 242 -24.43 12.64 7.80
C ARG A 242 -23.60 12.68 9.08
N ASN A 243 -24.04 11.93 10.10
CA ASN A 243 -23.27 11.79 11.33
C ASN A 243 -21.84 11.34 11.02
N THR A 244 -20.86 12.17 11.41
CA THR A 244 -19.46 11.77 11.41
C THR A 244 -19.31 10.59 12.36
N PRO A 245 -18.69 9.48 11.93
CA PRO A 245 -18.45 8.34 12.82
C PRO A 245 -17.60 8.81 14.01
N PRO A 246 -17.85 8.25 15.21
CA PRO A 246 -17.20 8.71 16.42
C PRO A 246 -15.68 8.68 16.22
N ILE A 247 -15.04 9.83 16.46
CA ILE A 247 -13.59 9.91 16.62
C ILE A 247 -13.26 8.89 17.71
N ALA A 248 -12.41 7.91 17.41
CA ALA A 248 -11.99 6.91 18.38
C ALA A 248 -11.33 7.65 19.57
N VAL A 249 -12.14 7.90 20.60
CA VAL A 249 -11.71 8.47 21.88
C VAL A 249 -10.72 7.48 22.47
N GLU A 250 -9.54 7.99 22.84
CA GLU A 250 -8.56 7.18 23.57
C GLU A 250 -9.24 6.55 24.79
N PRO A 251 -9.03 5.26 25.08
CA PRO A 251 -9.45 4.71 26.36
C PRO A 251 -8.72 5.49 27.46
N SER A 252 -9.49 6.08 28.35
CA SER A 252 -9.00 6.76 29.54
C SER A 252 -8.22 5.77 30.43
N ARG A 253 -6.90 6.03 30.53
CA ARG A 253 -5.89 5.55 31.49
C ARG A 253 -5.82 4.04 31.79
#